data_AF-A0A6C0D1N9-F1
#
_entry.id   AF-A0A6C0D1N9-F1
#
_cell.length_a   1.000
_cell.length_b   1.000
_cell.length_c   1.000
_cell.angle_alpha   90.00
_cell.angle_beta   90.00
_cell.angle_gamma   90.00
#
_symmetry.space_group_name_H-M   'P 1'
#
loop_
_entity.id
_entity.type
_entity.pdbx_description
1 polymer ?
#
loop_
_entity_poly.entity_id
_entity_poly.type
_entity_poly.pdbx_seq_one_letter_code
_entity_poly.pdbx_strand_id
1 'polypeptide(L)'
;MTSVYQYYLDVEEFVTNLVELPVISITGAPPSASIAARAPLYKVGSTTPIGTCSASFLCLNDGENVFVDISNFINIENGLIVSWFTPTTIQALELDQIIYAMITQAIVRVSTKIGNPNNFFSRTYSLTVTTNGPKIFFLFEYVPLLNA
;
A
#
# COMPACT_ATOMS: atom_id res chain seq x y z
N MET A 1 10.72 -3.17 25.11
CA MET A 1 10.28 -1.99 24.34
C MET A 1 9.58 -2.47 23.09
N THR A 2 8.37 -2.00 22.82
CA THR A 2 7.65 -2.31 21.57
C THR A 2 8.37 -1.61 20.42
N SER A 3 8.85 -2.36 19.43
CA SER A 3 9.46 -1.75 18.25
C SER A 3 8.38 -1.07 17.41
N VAL A 4 8.56 0.23 17.18
CA VAL A 4 7.68 1.07 16.36
C VAL A 4 8.48 1.61 15.18
N TYR A 5 7.98 1.40 13.96
CA TYR A 5 8.59 1.91 12.74
C TYR A 5 7.60 2.83 12.02
N GLN A 6 8.06 4.00 11.61
CA GLN A 6 7.23 5.01 10.94
C GLN A 6 7.87 5.47 9.64
N TYR A 7 7.10 5.35 8.57
CA TYR A 7 7.49 5.73 7.22
C TYR A 7 6.42 6.62 6.60
N TYR A 8 6.78 7.34 5.55
CA TYR A 8 5.83 8.12 4.76
C TYR A 8 6.18 8.11 3.28
N LEU A 9 5.19 8.43 2.45
CA LEU A 9 5.36 8.85 1.06
C LEU A 9 4.68 10.20 0.86
N ASP A 10 5.14 10.96 -0.13
CA ASP A 10 4.50 12.19 -0.59
C ASP A 10 3.43 11.86 -1.64
N VAL A 11 2.21 12.37 -1.41
CA VAL A 11 1.03 12.10 -2.25
C VAL A 11 1.24 12.65 -3.66
N GLU A 12 1.79 13.86 -3.79
CA GLU A 12 2.05 14.48 -5.08
C GLU A 12 3.01 13.65 -5.94
N GLU A 13 4.09 13.14 -5.34
CA GLU A 13 5.03 12.27 -6.04
C GLU A 13 4.41 10.94 -6.44
N PHE A 14 3.55 10.38 -5.58
CA PHE A 14 2.80 9.16 -5.89
C PHE A 14 1.82 9.36 -7.05
N VAL A 15 1.07 10.46 -7.05
CA VAL A 15 0.13 10.83 -8.12
C VAL A 15 0.84 11.05 -9.44
N THR A 16 1.97 11.75 -9.41
CA THR A 16 2.78 12.04 -10.60
C THR A 16 3.30 10.76 -11.27
N ASN A 17 3.48 9.69 -10.49
CA ASN A 17 3.95 8.39 -10.95
C ASN A 17 2.81 7.41 -11.29
N LEU A 18 1.55 7.86 -11.33
CA LEU A 18 0.44 7.03 -11.80
C LEU A 18 0.57 6.74 -13.29
N VAL A 19 0.39 5.48 -13.63
CA VAL A 19 0.35 4.99 -15.00
C VAL A 19 -0.89 4.13 -15.20
N GLU A 20 -1.59 4.36 -16.30
CA GLU A 20 -2.65 3.47 -16.76
C GLU A 20 -2.01 2.23 -17.40
N LEU A 21 -2.47 1.05 -16.99
CA LEU A 21 -2.02 -0.22 -17.51
C LEU A 21 -3.01 -0.73 -18.56
N PRO A 22 -2.53 -1.33 -19.66
CA PRO A 22 -3.40 -1.87 -20.68
C PRO A 22 -4.27 -3.00 -20.11
N VAL A 23 -5.59 -2.87 -20.25
CA VAL A 23 -6.57 -3.90 -19.89
C VAL A 23 -7.19 -4.49 -21.14
N ILE A 24 -7.13 -5.82 -21.27
CA ILE A 24 -7.80 -6.53 -22.36
C ILE A 24 -9.18 -6.93 -21.86
N SER A 25 -10.22 -6.34 -22.45
CA SER A 25 -11.59 -6.75 -22.16
C SER A 25 -11.89 -8.08 -22.83
N ILE A 26 -12.57 -8.97 -22.11
CA ILE A 26 -13.16 -10.17 -22.68
C ILE A 26 -14.47 -9.77 -23.36
N THR A 27 -14.77 -10.34 -24.54
CA THR A 27 -15.98 -10.03 -25.30
C THR A 27 -17.23 -10.17 -24.42
N GLY A 28 -18.04 -9.11 -24.34
CA GLY A 28 -19.27 -9.07 -23.55
C GLY A 28 -19.09 -8.67 -22.08
N ALA A 29 -17.86 -8.44 -21.60
CA ALA A 29 -17.62 -7.89 -20.28
C ALA A 29 -17.71 -6.35 -20.30
N PRO A 30 -18.19 -5.72 -19.21
CA PRO A 30 -18.12 -4.27 -19.05
C PRO A 30 -16.67 -3.76 -19.06
N PRO A 31 -16.43 -2.49 -19.46
CA PRO A 31 -15.10 -1.92 -19.49
C PRO A 31 -14.49 -1.89 -18.08
N SER A 32 -13.24 -2.34 -17.96
CA SER A 32 -12.45 -2.31 -16.73
C SER A 32 -11.19 -1.48 -16.95
N ALA A 33 -10.68 -0.88 -15.89
CA ALA A 33 -9.46 -0.09 -15.91
C ALA A 33 -8.46 -0.58 -14.87
N SER A 34 -7.18 -0.40 -15.15
CA SER A 34 -6.10 -0.75 -14.23
C SER A 34 -5.12 0.40 -14.18
N ILE A 35 -4.85 0.90 -12.98
CA ILE A 35 -3.90 1.99 -12.75
C ILE A 35 -2.87 1.48 -11.73
N ALA A 36 -1.61 1.86 -11.88
CA ALA A 36 -0.59 1.58 -10.89
C ALA A 36 0.27 2.81 -10.63
N ALA A 37 0.79 2.93 -9.42
CA ALA A 37 1.77 3.94 -9.07
C ALA A 37 2.89 3.34 -8.21
N ARG A 38 4.04 4.02 -8.27
CA ARG A 38 5.18 3.72 -7.40
C ARG A 38 5.81 5.03 -6.93
N ALA A 39 6.06 5.13 -5.63
CA ALA A 39 6.73 6.28 -5.02
C ALA A 39 7.84 5.83 -4.08
N PRO A 40 8.87 6.66 -3.85
CA PRO A 40 9.82 6.44 -2.78
C PRO A 40 9.14 6.46 -1.41
N LEU A 41 9.74 5.75 -0.46
CA LEU A 41 9.40 5.80 0.95
C LEU A 41 10.50 6.48 1.73
N TYR A 42 10.10 7.23 2.74
CA TYR A 42 10.96 7.98 3.63
C TYR A 42 10.73 7.54 5.07
N LYS A 43 11.77 7.64 5.90
CA LYS A 43 11.62 7.53 7.35
C LYS A 43 11.12 8.86 7.90
N VAL A 44 10.19 8.86 8.85
CA VAL A 44 9.76 10.10 9.52
C VAL A 44 10.98 10.80 10.12
N GLY A 45 11.14 12.10 9.81
CA GLY A 45 12.30 12.92 10.18
C GLY A 45 13.47 12.89 9.19
N SER A 46 13.35 12.16 8.07
CA SER A 46 14.34 12.12 6.99
C SER A 46 13.71 12.47 5.65
N THR A 47 14.50 13.05 4.75
CA THR A 47 14.16 13.30 3.34
C THR A 47 14.93 12.38 2.38
N THR A 48 15.73 11.44 2.91
CA THR A 48 16.43 10.44 2.09
C THR A 48 15.49 9.25 1.83
N PRO A 49 15.27 8.86 0.56
CA PRO A 49 14.53 7.66 0.22
C PRO A 49 15.21 6.42 0.82
N ILE A 50 14.42 5.48 1.35
CA ILE A 50 14.90 4.24 1.97
C ILE A 50 14.18 3.00 1.45
N GLY A 51 13.35 3.16 0.42
CA GLY A 51 12.51 2.10 -0.11
C GLY A 51 11.49 2.63 -1.10
N THR A 52 10.53 1.78 -1.45
CA THR A 52 9.43 2.14 -2.35
C THR A 52 8.11 1.59 -1.87
N CYS A 53 7.04 2.36 -2.07
CA CYS A 53 5.66 1.91 -2.01
C CYS A 53 5.11 1.84 -3.44
N SER A 54 4.42 0.75 -3.75
CA SER A 54 3.67 0.59 -4.99
C SER A 54 2.22 0.28 -4.64
N ALA A 55 1.29 0.79 -5.45
CA ALA A 55 -0.09 0.33 -5.41
C ALA A 55 -0.63 0.09 -6.81
N SER A 56 -1.54 -0.87 -6.93
CA SER A 56 -2.33 -1.09 -8.13
C SER A 56 -3.81 -1.02 -7.80
N PHE A 57 -4.55 -0.33 -8.64
CA PHE A 57 -5.97 -0.05 -8.55
C PHE A 57 -6.64 -0.77 -9.71
N LEU A 58 -7.38 -1.84 -9.40
CA LEU A 58 -8.17 -2.57 -10.37
C LEU A 58 -9.62 -2.11 -10.25
N CYS A 59 -10.10 -1.40 -11.28
CA CYS A 59 -11.46 -0.92 -11.37
C CYS A 59 -12.30 -1.92 -12.18
N LEU A 60 -13.19 -2.63 -11.49
CA LEU A 60 -14.10 -3.60 -12.06
C LEU A 60 -15.50 -3.01 -12.17
N ASN A 61 -16.10 -3.10 -13.35
CA ASN A 61 -17.48 -2.72 -13.59
C ASN A 61 -18.30 -3.99 -13.83
N ASP A 62 -19.39 -4.19 -13.09
CA ASP A 62 -20.29 -5.35 -13.27
C ASP A 62 -21.57 -5.02 -14.07
N GLY A 63 -21.69 -3.78 -14.55
CA GLY A 63 -22.85 -3.25 -15.27
C GLY A 63 -23.76 -2.38 -14.40
N GLU A 64 -23.70 -2.51 -13.07
CA GLU A 64 -24.50 -1.73 -12.11
C GLU A 64 -23.62 -0.89 -11.17
N ASN A 65 -22.45 -1.42 -10.79
CA ASN A 65 -21.53 -0.85 -9.82
C ASN A 65 -20.09 -0.83 -10.36
N VAL A 66 -19.28 0.06 -9.79
CA VAL A 66 -17.82 0.07 -9.96
C VAL A 66 -17.17 -0.29 -8.61
N PHE A 67 -16.35 -1.34 -8.63
CA PHE A 67 -15.55 -1.80 -7.51
C PHE A 67 -14.09 -1.43 -7.77
N VAL A 68 -13.39 -0.97 -6.73
CA VAL A 68 -11.95 -0.71 -6.81
C VAL A 68 -11.21 -1.55 -5.81
N ASP A 69 -10.48 -2.54 -6.34
CA ASP A 69 -9.54 -3.35 -5.58
C ASP A 69 -8.19 -2.63 -5.53
N ILE A 70 -7.68 -2.39 -4.32
CA ILE A 70 -6.38 -1.75 -4.11
C ILE A 70 -5.42 -2.78 -3.53
N SER A 71 -4.37 -3.09 -4.28
CA SER A 71 -3.26 -3.92 -3.82
C SER A 71 -2.06 -3.03 -3.53
N ASN A 72 -1.53 -3.13 -2.31
CA ASN A 72 -0.41 -2.30 -1.85
C ASN A 72 0.82 -3.16 -1.60
N PHE A 73 1.99 -2.58 -1.85
CA PHE A 73 3.28 -3.23 -1.66
C PHE A 73 4.33 -2.24 -1.16
N ILE A 74 5.01 -2.58 -0.07
CA ILE A 74 6.13 -1.84 0.50
C ILE A 74 7.39 -2.70 0.44
N ASN A 75 8.49 -2.11 0.03
CA ASN A 75 9.82 -2.72 0.07
C ASN A 75 10.85 -1.69 0.54
N ILE A 76 11.40 -1.90 1.73
CA ILE A 76 12.40 -1.04 2.36
C ILE A 76 13.76 -1.73 2.33
N GLU A 77 14.82 -0.94 2.22
CA GLU A 77 16.21 -1.41 2.18
C GLU A 77 16.62 -2.19 3.43
N ASN A 78 16.05 -1.85 4.59
CA ASN A 78 16.26 -2.57 5.85
C ASN A 78 15.66 -3.99 5.89
N GLY A 79 15.03 -4.41 4.79
CA GLY A 79 14.49 -5.74 4.61
C GLY A 79 13.04 -5.91 5.06
N LEU A 80 12.33 -4.83 5.41
CA LEU A 80 10.87 -4.83 5.57
C LEU A 80 10.19 -4.94 4.20
N ILE A 81 9.49 -6.04 3.94
CA ILE A 81 8.63 -6.20 2.76
C ILE A 81 7.21 -6.54 3.22
N VAL A 82 6.22 -5.80 2.73
CA VAL A 82 4.81 -6.00 3.14
C VAL A 82 3.90 -5.83 1.94
N SER A 83 2.91 -6.70 1.80
CA SER A 83 1.77 -6.48 0.91
C SER A 83 0.47 -6.61 1.68
N TRP A 84 -0.53 -5.83 1.28
CA TRP A 84 -1.88 -5.91 1.82
C TRP A 84 -2.90 -5.43 0.80
N PHE A 85 -4.14 -5.88 0.96
CA PHE A 85 -5.28 -5.38 0.20
C PHE A 85 -6.02 -4.34 1.04
N THR A 86 -6.47 -3.27 0.40
CA THR A 86 -7.46 -2.37 1.02
C THR A 86 -8.85 -2.85 0.61
N PRO A 87 -9.79 -3.03 1.55
CA PRO A 87 -11.14 -3.50 1.22
C PRO A 87 -11.82 -2.64 0.15
N THR A 88 -12.48 -3.29 -0.80
CA THR A 88 -13.28 -2.65 -1.84
C THR A 88 -14.39 -1.81 -1.25
N THR A 89 -14.59 -0.62 -1.79
CA THR A 89 -15.84 0.13 -1.62
C THR A 89 -16.54 0.25 -2.97
N ILE A 90 -17.87 0.22 -2.97
CA ILE A 90 -18.66 0.64 -4.15
C ILE A 90 -18.41 2.13 -4.26
N GLN A 91 -17.74 2.54 -5.32
CA GLN A 91 -17.16 3.88 -5.31
C GLN A 91 -17.28 4.46 -6.72
N ALA A 92 -18.15 5.46 -6.85
CA ALA A 92 -18.21 6.34 -8.01
C ALA A 92 -17.09 7.37 -7.84
N LEU A 93 -15.95 7.15 -8.50
CA LEU A 93 -14.67 7.65 -8.00
C LEU A 93 -13.98 8.68 -8.89
N GLU A 94 -13.70 9.82 -8.27
CA GLU A 94 -12.55 10.67 -8.59
C GLU A 94 -11.27 10.05 -8.01
N LEU A 95 -10.15 10.16 -8.74
CA LEU A 95 -8.86 9.55 -8.37
C LEU A 95 -8.38 9.94 -6.95
N ASP A 96 -8.66 11.17 -6.51
CA ASP A 96 -8.31 11.64 -5.17
C ASP A 96 -8.95 10.80 -4.08
N GLN A 97 -10.21 10.41 -4.23
CA GLN A 97 -10.90 9.59 -3.24
C GLN A 97 -10.29 8.19 -3.15
N ILE A 98 -9.76 7.65 -4.25
CA ILE A 98 -9.07 6.36 -4.29
C ILE A 98 -7.75 6.41 -3.49
N ILE A 99 -6.98 7.49 -3.67
CA ILE A 99 -5.70 7.67 -2.99
C ILE A 99 -5.94 7.77 -1.47
N TYR A 100 -6.94 8.54 -1.05
CA TYR A 100 -7.29 8.64 0.37
C TYR A 100 -7.96 7.37 0.92
N ALA A 101 -8.55 6.52 0.06
CA ALA A 101 -9.07 5.22 0.49
C ALA A 101 -7.97 4.24 0.92
N MET A 102 -6.68 4.49 0.61
CA MET A 102 -5.55 3.67 1.09
C MET A 102 -5.40 3.67 2.62
N ILE A 103 -6.10 4.55 3.35
CA ILE A 103 -6.17 4.58 4.81
C ILE A 103 -6.80 3.29 5.31
N THR A 104 -6.02 2.51 6.06
CA THR A 104 -6.44 1.19 6.53
C THR A 104 -5.71 0.83 7.82
N GLN A 105 -6.33 -0.03 8.62
CA GLN A 105 -5.68 -0.69 9.74
C GLN A 105 -5.76 -2.20 9.51
N ALA A 106 -4.59 -2.85 9.45
CA ALA A 106 -4.50 -4.27 9.15
C ALA A 106 -3.36 -4.94 9.95
N ILE A 107 -3.56 -6.19 10.34
CA ILE A 107 -2.47 -7.03 10.85
C ILE A 107 -1.76 -7.64 9.64
N VAL A 108 -0.47 -7.35 9.48
CA VAL A 108 0.31 -7.80 8.32
C VAL A 108 1.46 -8.69 8.76
N ARG A 109 1.64 -9.78 8.01
CA ARG A 109 2.82 -10.62 8.14
C ARG A 109 3.91 -10.08 7.22
N VAL A 110 5.02 -9.68 7.81
CA VAL A 110 6.15 -9.11 7.06
C VAL A 110 6.93 -10.23 6.39
N SER A 111 7.28 -10.01 5.13
CA SER A 111 8.25 -10.79 4.38
C SER A 111 9.62 -10.12 4.45
N THR A 112 10.68 -10.91 4.36
CA THR A 112 12.06 -10.41 4.51
C THR A 112 12.91 -10.71 3.29
N LYS A 113 13.77 -9.75 2.89
CA LYS A 113 14.83 -10.04 1.91
C LYS A 113 15.74 -11.16 2.43
N ILE A 114 16.18 -12.03 1.52
CA ILE A 114 17.15 -13.08 1.80
C ILE A 114 18.53 -12.43 1.98
N GLY A 115 19.23 -12.76 3.09
CA GLY A 115 20.55 -12.24 3.42
C GLY A 115 20.53 -11.09 4.45
N ASN A 116 21.44 -11.16 5.42
CA ASN A 116 21.56 -10.37 6.67
C ASN A 116 20.62 -10.75 7.83
N PRO A 117 21.06 -10.56 9.10
CA PRO A 117 20.16 -10.63 10.24
C PRO A 117 19.07 -9.56 10.08
N ASN A 118 17.91 -10.00 9.60
CA ASN A 118 16.76 -9.16 9.33
C ASN A 118 15.89 -9.10 10.59
N ASN A 119 15.81 -7.93 11.20
CA ASN A 119 15.05 -7.70 12.43
C ASN A 119 13.53 -7.86 12.27
N PHE A 120 13.03 -8.09 11.06
CA PHE A 120 11.63 -8.34 10.76
C PHE A 120 11.29 -9.82 10.54
N PHE A 121 12.30 -10.70 10.45
CA PHE A 121 12.07 -12.13 10.17
C PHE A 121 11.22 -12.80 11.26
N SER A 122 10.21 -13.55 10.82
CA SER A 122 9.26 -14.26 11.70
C SER A 122 8.52 -13.36 12.70
N ARG A 123 8.39 -12.05 12.42
CA ARG A 123 7.62 -11.11 13.25
C ARG A 123 6.34 -10.66 12.56
N THR A 124 5.32 -10.41 13.37
CA THR A 124 4.03 -9.85 12.94
C THR A 124 3.93 -8.41 13.41
N TYR A 125 3.32 -7.56 12.58
CA TYR A 125 3.14 -6.15 12.89
C TYR A 125 1.68 -5.74 12.63
N SER A 126 1.18 -4.85 13.46
CA SER A 126 0.01 -4.03 13.14
C SER A 126 0.48 -2.92 12.21
N LEU A 127 -0.13 -2.82 11.03
CA LEU A 127 0.06 -1.72 10.09
C LEU A 127 -1.14 -0.78 10.21
N THR A 128 -0.85 0.48 10.53
CA THR A 128 -1.81 1.57 10.45
C THR A 128 -1.36 2.54 9.36
N VAL A 129 -2.22 2.74 8.36
CA VAL A 129 -2.01 3.68 7.26
C VAL A 129 -2.89 4.89 7.48
N THR A 130 -2.30 6.08 7.55
CA THR A 130 -3.02 7.34 7.76
C THR A 130 -2.59 8.38 6.75
N THR A 131 -3.38 9.45 6.61
CA THR A 131 -3.02 10.62 5.83
C THR A 131 -2.90 11.84 6.74
N ASN A 132 -1.97 12.74 6.44
CA ASN A 132 -1.93 14.09 7.03
C ASN A 132 -1.46 15.08 5.96
N GLY A 133 -2.44 15.73 5.32
CA GLY A 133 -2.20 16.67 4.22
C GLY A 133 -1.50 15.99 3.04
N PRO A 134 -0.30 16.44 2.62
CA PRO A 134 0.36 15.94 1.42
C PRO A 134 1.06 14.58 1.59
N LYS A 135 0.87 13.89 2.72
CA LYS A 135 1.63 12.68 3.07
C LYS A 135 0.74 11.54 3.52
N ILE A 136 1.10 10.33 3.09
CA ILE A 136 0.56 9.07 3.62
C ILE A 136 1.61 8.46 4.55
N PHE A 137 1.20 8.08 5.75
CA PHE A 137 2.04 7.53 6.79
C PHE A 137 1.75 6.05 6.99
N PHE A 138 2.82 5.29 7.24
CA PHE A 138 2.78 3.86 7.53
C PHE A 138 3.41 3.63 8.90
N LEU A 139 2.58 3.26 9.87
CA LEU A 139 2.98 2.93 11.22
C LEU A 139 2.96 1.41 11.40
N PHE A 140 4.13 0.83 11.70
CA PHE A 140 4.29 -0.58 12.04
C PHE A 140 4.57 -0.74 13.52
N GLU A 141 3.68 -1.44 14.22
CA GLU A 141 3.83 -1.76 15.64
C GLU A 141 3.99 -3.26 15.82
N TYR A 142 5.05 -3.69 16.49
CA TYR A 142 5.28 -5.11 16.73
C TYR A 142 4.13 -5.74 17.54
N VAL A 143 3.57 -6.82 17.01
CA VAL A 143 2.56 -7.63 17.69
C VAL A 143 3.25 -8.92 18.16
N PRO A 144 3.48 -9.10 19.47
CA PRO A 144 3.95 -10.37 19.99
C PRO A 144 2.91 -11.44 19.66
N LEU A 145 3.34 -12.55 19.06
CA LEU A 145 2.48 -13.72 18.98
C LEU A 145 2.19 -14.17 20.41
N LEU A 146 0.94 -14.02 20.85
CA LEU A 146 0.43 -14.69 22.05
C LEU A 146 0.45 -16.18 21.72
N ASN A 147 1.47 -16.88 22.23
CA ASN A 147 1.65 -18.34 22.32
C ASN A 147 0.75 -19.17 21.38
N ALA A 148 1.33 -19.65 20.28
CA ALA A 148 0.84 -20.87 19.62
C ALA A 148 1.28 -22.10 20.42
#